data_AF-A0A9Q1UZB9-F1
#
_entry.id   AF-A0A9Q1UZB9-F1
#
_cell.length_a   1.000
_cell.length_b   1.000
_cell.length_c   1.000
_cell.angle_alpha   90.00
_cell.angle_beta   90.00
_cell.angle_gamma   90.00
#
_symmetry.space_group_name_H-M   'P 1'
#
loop_
_entity.id
_entity.type
_entity.pdbx_description
1 polymer ?
#
loop_
_entity_poly.entity_id
_entity_poly.type
_entity_poly.pdbx_seq_one_letter_code
_entity_poly.pdbx_strand_id
1 'polypeptide(L)'
;MKTKALVAFAVAGVISLGIGVKAYAKTDAYLVKDNSKNIVYEFNKDELVGSFLNSKSGEDCTLYNEYMKIFSRNGLYAFHDDTKKYVDYKEVEEAFLDCKNSGKGFNLDDFTEKKGKSMTGMPKKVTKVTAPGGKIVYQEKETGSSEEVGDLEVISIE
;
A
#
# COMPACT_ATOMS: atom_id res chain seq x y z
N MET A 1 21.74 -14.04 15.33
CA MET A 1 20.99 -12.77 15.23
C MET A 1 21.36 -12.04 13.94
N LYS A 2 20.78 -12.36 12.78
CA LYS A 2 21.10 -11.67 11.50
C LYS A 2 19.87 -11.30 10.66
N THR A 3 18.69 -11.83 10.98
CA THR A 3 17.43 -11.56 10.26
C THR A 3 16.71 -10.28 10.68
N LYS A 4 16.92 -9.77 11.92
CA LYS A 4 16.21 -8.59 12.42
C LYS A 4 16.67 -7.26 11.79
N ALA A 5 17.93 -7.16 11.36
CA ALA A 5 18.48 -5.94 10.77
C ALA A 5 18.03 -5.71 9.31
N LEU A 6 17.79 -6.78 8.56
CA LEU A 6 17.39 -6.71 7.16
C LEU A 6 15.91 -6.26 7.02
N VAL A 7 15.06 -6.69 7.95
CA VAL A 7 13.64 -6.28 8.01
C VAL A 7 13.51 -4.80 8.38
N ALA A 8 14.34 -4.28 9.28
CA ALA A 8 14.30 -2.87 9.69
C ALA A 8 14.65 -1.88 8.56
N PHE A 9 15.55 -2.27 7.64
CA PHE A 9 15.90 -1.44 6.48
C PHE A 9 14.82 -1.43 5.40
N ALA A 10 14.07 -2.52 5.21
CA ALA A 10 12.94 -2.57 4.26
C ALA A 10 11.76 -1.69 4.74
N VAL A 11 11.47 -1.70 6.05
CA VAL A 11 10.38 -0.92 6.66
C VAL A 11 10.62 0.59 6.55
N ALA A 12 11.78 1.04 7.05
CA ALA A 12 12.11 2.46 7.06
C ALA A 12 12.34 2.97 5.62
N GLY A 13 12.92 2.12 4.76
CA GLY A 13 13.10 2.39 3.34
C GLY A 13 11.77 2.71 2.64
N VAL A 14 10.78 1.83 2.72
CA VAL A 14 9.50 2.03 2.01
C VAL A 14 8.71 3.22 2.57
N ILE A 15 8.67 3.40 3.90
CA ILE A 15 8.02 4.57 4.49
C ILE A 15 8.76 5.85 4.07
N SER A 16 10.11 5.82 4.00
CA SER A 16 10.90 6.98 3.55
C SER A 16 10.70 7.35 2.08
N LEU A 17 10.36 6.38 1.22
CA LEU A 17 9.95 6.67 -0.17
C LEU A 17 8.64 7.48 -0.24
N GLY A 18 7.83 7.47 0.82
CA GLY A 18 6.63 8.30 0.96
C GLY A 18 6.89 9.68 1.58
N ILE A 19 8.11 9.97 2.07
CA ILE A 19 8.47 11.27 2.65
C ILE A 19 8.83 12.22 1.50
N GLY A 20 7.80 12.78 0.88
CA GLY A 20 7.86 13.83 -0.14
C GLY A 20 6.78 14.89 0.11
N VAL A 21 6.86 16.02 -0.60
CA VAL A 21 5.83 17.08 -0.53
C VAL A 21 4.44 16.48 -0.77
N LYS A 22 3.49 16.74 0.13
CA LYS A 22 2.12 16.19 0.16
C LYS A 22 1.26 16.47 -1.09
N ALA A 23 1.78 17.23 -2.06
CA ALA A 23 1.05 17.57 -3.27
C ALA A 23 1.38 16.54 -4.36
N TYR A 24 0.35 15.79 -4.80
CA TYR A 24 0.37 14.83 -5.92
C TYR A 24 1.04 13.48 -5.67
N ALA A 25 0.97 12.94 -4.45
CA ALA A 25 1.34 11.55 -4.19
C ALA A 25 0.38 10.60 -4.94
N LYS A 26 0.93 9.83 -5.89
CA LYS A 26 0.14 8.89 -6.72
C LYS A 26 -0.09 7.57 -6.02
N THR A 27 0.90 7.06 -5.30
CA THR A 27 0.71 5.90 -4.42
C THR A 27 -0.02 6.36 -3.15
N ASP A 28 -1.19 5.83 -2.85
CA ASP A 28 -2.01 6.27 -1.72
C ASP A 28 -2.14 5.21 -0.59
N ALA A 29 -1.74 3.95 -0.84
CA ALA A 29 -1.80 2.90 0.16
C ALA A 29 -0.74 1.81 -0.01
N TYR A 30 -0.41 1.17 1.13
CA TYR A 30 0.47 0.01 1.23
C TYR A 30 -0.34 -1.21 1.63
N LEU A 31 -0.11 -2.34 0.95
CA LEU A 31 -0.81 -3.58 1.20
C LEU A 31 0.13 -4.64 1.77
N VAL A 32 -0.32 -5.32 2.83
CA VAL A 32 0.39 -6.41 3.50
C VAL A 32 -0.50 -7.64 3.51
N LYS A 33 0.00 -8.78 3.03
CA LYS A 33 -0.78 -10.03 2.96
C LYS A 33 -0.43 -10.97 4.10
N ASP A 34 -1.37 -11.21 5.01
CA ASP A 34 -1.26 -12.27 6.01
C ASP A 34 -1.57 -13.62 5.37
N ASN A 35 -0.50 -14.35 5.01
CA ASN A 35 -0.62 -15.66 4.37
C ASN A 35 -1.26 -16.72 5.27
N SER A 36 -1.19 -16.56 6.60
CA SER A 36 -1.78 -17.52 7.54
C SER A 36 -3.30 -17.41 7.61
N LYS A 37 -3.85 -16.21 7.34
CA LYS A 37 -5.29 -15.95 7.32
C LYS A 37 -5.85 -15.75 5.92
N ASN A 38 -4.98 -15.66 4.92
CA ASN A 38 -5.29 -15.26 3.55
C ASN A 38 -6.05 -13.90 3.49
N ILE A 39 -5.63 -12.95 4.33
CA ILE A 39 -6.20 -11.59 4.38
C ILE A 39 -5.17 -10.60 3.84
N VAL A 40 -5.61 -9.69 2.97
CA VAL A 40 -4.81 -8.55 2.53
C VAL A 40 -5.26 -7.31 3.29
N TYR A 41 -4.34 -6.72 4.05
CA TYR A 41 -4.57 -5.49 4.81
C TYR A 41 -4.08 -4.28 4.01
N GLU A 42 -4.92 -3.26 3.88
CA GLU A 42 -4.63 -1.99 3.19
C GLU A 42 -4.45 -0.88 4.24
N PHE A 43 -3.30 -0.20 4.19
CA PHE A 43 -2.98 0.93 5.06
C PHE A 43 -2.83 2.18 4.19
N ASN A 44 -3.60 3.23 4.47
CA ASN A 44 -3.41 4.51 3.78
C ASN A 44 -1.99 5.04 4.09
N LYS A 45 -1.29 5.48 3.05
CA LYS A 45 0.09 5.95 3.11
C LYS A 45 0.23 7.14 4.06
N ASP A 46 -0.61 8.15 3.91
CA ASP A 46 -0.50 9.39 4.68
C ASP A 46 -0.83 9.19 6.16
N GLU A 47 -1.87 8.42 6.45
CA GLU A 47 -2.22 8.03 7.83
C GLU A 47 -1.09 7.22 8.48
N LEU A 48 -0.49 6.28 7.74
CA LEU A 48 0.61 5.45 8.25
C LEU A 48 1.89 6.26 8.46
N VAL A 49 2.25 7.13 7.51
CA VAL A 49 3.41 8.04 7.63
C VAL A 49 3.22 8.98 8.81
N GLY A 50 2.03 9.57 8.97
CA GLY A 50 1.69 10.38 10.13
C GLY A 50 1.86 9.61 11.44
N SER A 51 1.30 8.42 11.52
CA SER A 51 1.43 7.55 12.69
C SER A 51 2.88 7.12 12.97
N PHE A 52 3.71 6.96 11.93
CA PHE A 52 5.14 6.69 12.09
C PHE A 52 5.89 7.90 12.64
N LEU A 53 5.62 9.11 12.14
CA LEU A 53 6.21 10.33 12.65
C LEU A 53 5.84 10.57 14.13
N ASN A 54 4.58 10.33 14.49
CA ASN A 54 4.12 10.37 15.88
C ASN A 54 4.92 9.40 16.77
N SER A 55 5.27 8.22 16.25
CA SER A 55 6.11 7.24 16.95
C SER A 55 7.52 7.76 17.26
N LYS A 56 8.02 8.76 16.52
CA LYS A 56 9.32 9.40 16.76
C LYS A 56 9.23 10.51 17.81
N SER A 57 8.07 11.14 17.93
CA SER A 57 7.80 12.22 18.88
C SER A 57 7.19 11.74 20.20
N GLY A 58 6.89 10.44 20.33
CA GLY A 58 6.25 9.86 21.53
C GLY A 58 4.73 10.08 21.58
N GLU A 59 4.11 10.40 20.45
CA GLU A 59 2.67 10.59 20.31
C GLU A 59 1.95 9.29 19.91
N ASP A 60 0.62 9.34 19.73
CA ASP A 60 -0.16 8.17 19.31
C ASP A 60 0.35 7.63 17.97
N CYS A 61 0.80 6.38 17.99
CA CYS A 61 1.32 5.67 16.84
C CYS A 61 0.62 4.33 16.64
N THR A 62 -0.66 4.26 17.00
CA THR A 62 -1.43 3.02 17.05
C THR A 62 -1.49 2.32 15.69
N LEU A 63 -1.72 3.08 14.61
CA LEU A 63 -1.75 2.54 13.24
C LEU A 63 -0.40 1.96 12.81
N TYR A 64 0.70 2.67 13.10
CA TYR A 64 2.05 2.22 12.80
C TYR A 64 2.42 0.94 13.57
N ASN A 65 2.03 0.84 14.84
CA ASN A 65 2.27 -0.37 15.63
C ASN A 65 1.52 -1.59 15.06
N GLU A 66 0.26 -1.41 14.65
CA GLU A 66 -0.51 -2.49 14.03
C GLU A 66 0.05 -2.87 12.65
N TYR A 67 0.45 -1.89 11.84
CA TYR A 67 1.19 -2.12 10.60
C TYR A 67 2.44 -2.97 10.85
N MET A 68 3.28 -2.58 11.81
CA MET A 68 4.53 -3.29 12.11
C MET A 68 4.30 -4.73 12.57
N LYS A 69 3.26 -4.96 13.36
CA LYS A 69 2.86 -6.30 13.81
C LYS A 69 2.48 -7.21 12.64
N ILE A 70 1.77 -6.70 11.64
CA ILE A 70 1.34 -7.48 10.48
C ILE A 70 2.48 -7.59 9.46
N PHE A 71 3.15 -6.48 9.14
CA PHE A 71 4.25 -6.41 8.19
C PHE A 71 5.42 -7.30 8.58
N SER A 72 5.87 -7.27 9.85
CA SER A 72 7.10 -7.98 10.28
C SER A 72 7.00 -9.50 10.14
N ARG A 73 5.79 -10.05 9.99
CA ARG A 73 5.54 -11.48 9.81
C ARG A 73 5.30 -11.89 8.35
N ASN A 74 5.03 -10.93 7.46
CA ASN A 74 4.45 -11.20 6.15
C ASN A 74 5.14 -10.47 4.99
N GLY A 75 5.67 -9.27 5.21
CA GLY A 75 6.23 -8.40 4.17
C GLY A 75 5.18 -7.62 3.38
N LEU A 76 5.62 -6.70 2.53
CA LEU A 76 4.74 -5.98 1.60
C LEU A 76 4.24 -6.91 0.50
N TYR A 77 3.01 -6.65 0.07
CA TYR A 77 2.33 -7.42 -0.95
C TYR A 77 2.11 -6.59 -2.22
N ALA A 78 1.59 -5.37 -2.08
CA ALA A 78 1.30 -4.50 -3.19
C ALA A 78 1.28 -3.03 -2.75
N PHE A 79 1.26 -2.14 -3.74
CA PHE A 79 0.98 -0.72 -3.61
C PHE A 79 -0.34 -0.42 -4.31
N HIS A 80 -1.11 0.53 -3.80
CA HIS A 80 -2.28 1.08 -4.50
C HIS A 80 -1.97 2.50 -4.95
N ASP A 81 -2.34 2.81 -6.18
CA ASP A 81 -2.27 4.17 -6.72
C ASP A 81 -3.66 4.83 -6.84
N ASP A 82 -3.65 6.14 -6.96
CA ASP A 82 -4.85 6.99 -7.10
C ASP A 82 -5.61 6.75 -8.41
N THR A 83 -5.02 6.02 -9.36
CA THR A 83 -5.67 5.54 -10.60
C THR A 83 -6.39 4.20 -10.42
N LYS A 84 -6.51 3.72 -9.17
CA LYS A 84 -7.17 2.46 -8.76
C LYS A 84 -6.43 1.20 -9.19
N LYS A 85 -5.15 1.30 -9.52
CA LYS A 85 -4.34 0.12 -9.84
C LYS A 85 -3.63 -0.37 -8.60
N TYR A 86 -3.60 -1.70 -8.46
CA TYR A 86 -2.75 -2.36 -7.49
C TYR A 86 -1.49 -2.87 -8.19
N VAL A 87 -0.31 -2.47 -7.74
CA VAL A 87 0.98 -2.85 -8.34
C VAL A 87 1.70 -3.81 -7.40
N ASP A 88 2.16 -4.95 -7.93
CA ASP A 88 2.86 -5.98 -7.15
C ASP A 88 4.14 -5.41 -6.53
N TYR A 89 4.37 -5.70 -5.25
CA TYR A 89 5.59 -5.29 -4.55
C TYR A 89 6.85 -5.78 -5.27
N LYS A 90 6.86 -6.98 -5.85
CA LYS A 90 8.02 -7.53 -6.55
C LYS A 90 8.39 -6.72 -7.79
N GLU A 91 7.40 -6.25 -8.56
CA GLU A 91 7.67 -5.39 -9.73
C GLU A 91 8.33 -4.07 -9.30
N VAL A 92 7.87 -3.50 -8.19
CA VAL A 92 8.45 -2.28 -7.61
C VAL A 92 9.86 -2.54 -7.07
N GLU A 93 10.07 -3.67 -6.38
CA GLU A 93 11.38 -4.06 -5.82
C GLU A 93 12.42 -4.24 -6.92
N GLU A 94 12.08 -4.97 -8.00
CA GLU A 94 12.95 -5.17 -9.16
C GLU A 94 13.32 -3.84 -9.81
N ALA A 95 12.34 -2.97 -10.06
CA ALA A 95 12.58 -1.66 -10.64
C ALA A 95 13.44 -0.75 -9.74
N PHE A 96 13.24 -0.80 -8.43
CA PHE A 96 14.05 -0.08 -7.47
C PHE A 96 15.51 -0.57 -7.48
N LEU A 97 15.73 -1.88 -7.48
CA LEU A 97 17.06 -2.49 -7.54
C LEU A 97 17.77 -2.14 -8.85
N ASP A 98 17.07 -2.16 -9.98
CA ASP A 98 17.62 -1.78 -11.28
C ASP A 98 18.05 -0.31 -11.33
N CYS A 99 17.22 0.60 -10.82
CA CYS A 99 17.57 2.01 -10.68
C CYS A 99 18.81 2.19 -9.80
N LYS A 100 18.84 1.53 -8.63
CA LYS A 100 19.96 1.58 -7.70
C LYS A 100 21.26 1.06 -8.32
N ASN A 101 21.22 -0.08 -9.00
CA ASN A 101 22.37 -0.68 -9.66
C ASN A 101 22.87 0.17 -10.83
N SER A 102 21.98 0.95 -11.46
CA SER A 102 22.30 1.89 -12.54
C SER A 102 22.71 3.28 -12.04
N GLY A 103 22.77 3.52 -10.72
CA GLY A 103 23.06 4.83 -10.14
C GLY A 103 21.99 5.89 -10.38
N LYS A 104 20.76 5.49 -10.73
CA LYS A 104 19.61 6.37 -10.99
C LYS A 104 18.72 6.46 -9.74
N GLY A 105 18.07 7.61 -9.57
CA GLY A 105 17.00 7.75 -8.57
C GLY A 105 15.77 6.92 -8.94
N PHE A 106 15.08 6.38 -7.93
CA PHE A 106 13.80 5.69 -8.09
C PHE A 106 12.67 6.57 -7.57
N ASN A 107 11.56 6.64 -8.32
CA ASN A 107 10.34 7.34 -7.92
C ASN A 107 9.18 6.34 -7.89
N LEU A 108 8.66 6.05 -6.69
CA LEU A 108 7.59 5.09 -6.47
C LEU A 108 6.27 5.56 -7.13
N ASP A 109 5.94 6.84 -7.04
CA ASP A 109 4.71 7.41 -7.58
C ASP A 109 4.72 7.39 -9.11
N ASP A 110 5.85 7.76 -9.75
CA ASP A 110 6.00 7.67 -11.21
C ASP A 110 5.95 6.21 -11.70
N PHE A 111 6.54 5.29 -10.94
CA PHE A 111 6.54 3.89 -11.30
C PHE A 111 5.12 3.30 -11.22
N THR A 112 4.45 3.42 -10.07
CA THR A 112 3.13 2.82 -9.85
C THR A 112 2.10 3.37 -10.83
N GLU A 113 2.07 4.69 -11.05
CA GLU A 113 1.11 5.33 -11.96
C GLU A 113 1.35 4.96 -13.42
N LYS A 114 2.60 4.98 -13.91
CA LYS A 114 2.89 4.97 -15.36
C LYS A 114 3.50 3.67 -15.88
N LYS A 115 4.24 2.93 -15.07
CA LYS A 115 5.06 1.78 -15.52
C LYS A 115 4.61 0.45 -14.93
N GLY A 116 4.19 0.47 -13.68
CA GLY A 116 3.69 -0.67 -12.94
C GLY A 116 2.44 -1.22 -13.60
N LYS A 117 2.35 -2.55 -13.64
CA LYS A 117 1.18 -3.22 -14.19
C LYS A 117 0.17 -3.45 -13.07
N SER A 118 -1.11 -3.44 -13.44
CA SER A 118 -2.15 -3.86 -12.51
C SER A 118 -1.99 -5.35 -12.21
N MET A 119 -1.95 -5.70 -10.93
CA MET A 119 -1.82 -7.05 -10.43
C MET A 119 -3.06 -7.88 -10.81
N THR A 120 -2.85 -9.03 -11.45
CA THR A 120 -3.94 -9.94 -11.88
C THR A 120 -4.47 -10.84 -10.75
N GLY A 121 -3.72 -10.97 -9.65
CA GLY A 121 -4.04 -11.84 -8.51
C GLY A 121 -4.56 -11.12 -7.26
N MET A 122 -4.97 -9.86 -7.37
CA MET A 122 -5.51 -9.11 -6.23
C MET A 122 -6.86 -9.74 -5.79
N PRO A 123 -7.05 -10.09 -4.51
CA PRO A 123 -8.35 -10.55 -4.03
C PRO A 123 -9.44 -9.49 -4.28
N LYS A 124 -10.69 -9.93 -4.49
CA LYS A 124 -11.85 -9.03 -4.66
C LYS A 124 -12.08 -8.12 -3.46
N LYS A 125 -11.65 -8.55 -2.29
CA LYS A 125 -11.83 -7.86 -1.02
C LYS A 125 -10.50 -7.69 -0.30
N VAL A 126 -10.27 -6.49 0.22
CA VAL A 126 -9.17 -6.15 1.12
C VAL A 126 -9.72 -5.64 2.44
N THR A 127 -8.92 -5.71 3.50
CA THR A 127 -9.25 -5.16 4.81
C THR A 127 -8.53 -3.83 4.99
N LYS A 128 -9.24 -2.71 4.85
CA LYS A 128 -8.73 -1.39 5.20
C LYS A 128 -8.52 -1.32 6.71
N VAL A 129 -7.33 -0.86 7.12
CA VAL A 129 -6.96 -0.68 8.53
C VAL A 129 -6.82 0.80 8.81
N THR A 130 -7.54 1.30 9.81
CA THR A 130 -7.49 2.69 10.27
C THR A 130 -7.38 2.75 11.79
N ALA A 131 -7.00 3.90 12.36
CA ALA A 131 -6.90 4.08 13.80
C ALA A 131 -7.59 5.38 14.33
N PRO A 132 -8.89 5.61 14.03
CA PRO A 132 -9.57 6.82 14.50
C PRO A 132 -9.57 6.88 16.03
N GLY A 133 -9.06 7.99 16.59
CA GLY A 133 -8.95 8.18 18.03
C GLY A 133 -8.07 7.15 18.74
N GLY A 134 -7.03 6.64 18.06
CA GLY A 134 -6.08 5.68 18.65
C GLY A 134 -6.63 4.27 18.83
N LYS A 135 -7.71 3.90 18.11
CA LYS A 135 -8.31 2.56 18.17
C LYS A 135 -8.33 1.92 16.79
N ILE A 136 -7.78 0.72 16.67
CA ILE A 136 -7.74 -0.01 15.41
C ILE A 136 -9.16 -0.40 14.97
N VAL A 137 -9.46 -0.09 13.72
CA VAL A 137 -10.68 -0.48 13.01
C VAL A 137 -10.29 -1.21 11.73
N TYR A 138 -10.89 -2.38 11.51
CA TYR A 138 -10.78 -3.16 10.29
C TYR A 138 -12.09 -3.05 9.50
N GLN A 139 -12.01 -2.65 8.24
CA GLN A 139 -13.17 -2.50 7.37
C GLN A 139 -12.92 -3.24 6.05
N GLU A 140 -13.85 -4.09 5.65
CA GLU A 140 -13.78 -4.73 4.33
C GLU A 140 -14.08 -3.71 3.22
N LYS A 141 -13.28 -3.76 2.16
CA LYS A 141 -13.36 -2.88 0.98
C LYS A 141 -13.23 -3.76 -0.26
N GLU A 142 -14.12 -3.56 -1.23
CA GLU A 142 -14.00 -4.17 -2.56
C GLU A 142 -12.82 -3.53 -3.31
N THR A 143 -12.02 -4.33 -4.00
CA THR A 143 -10.84 -3.89 -4.77
C THR A 143 -11.18 -3.45 -6.19
N GLY A 144 -12.46 -3.30 -6.51
CA GLY A 144 -13.01 -3.35 -7.87
C GLY A 144 -12.28 -2.48 -8.91
N SER A 145 -12.08 -3.09 -10.08
CA SER A 145 -12.20 -2.40 -11.36
C SER A 145 -13.68 -2.11 -11.60
N SER A 146 -14.03 -0.86 -11.86
CA SER A 146 -15.31 -0.49 -12.45
C SER A 146 -15.08 -0.26 -13.93
N GLU A 147 -15.21 -1.30 -14.73
CA GLU A 147 -15.69 -1.20 -16.11
C GLU A 147 -16.62 -2.40 -16.37
N GLU A 148 -17.90 -2.24 -16.04
CA GLU A 148 -18.93 -2.60 -17.02
C GLU A 148 -19.68 -1.31 -17.33
N VAL A 149 -19.43 -0.77 -18.53
CA VAL A 149 -20.42 0.05 -19.23
C VAL A 149 -21.56 -0.91 -19.52
N GLY A 150 -22.50 -1.01 -18.58
CA GLY A 150 -23.78 -1.65 -18.83
C GLY A 150 -24.51 -0.77 -19.83
N ASP A 151 -24.68 -1.26 -21.05
CA ASP A 151 -25.62 -0.70 -22.01
C ASP A 151 -26.94 -0.42 -21.30
N LEU A 152 -27.38 0.83 -21.35
CA LEU A 152 -28.73 1.19 -20.93
C LEU A 152 -29.69 0.50 -21.90
N GLU A 153 -30.20 -0.69 -21.54
CA GLU A 153 -31.40 -1.21 -22.16
C GLU A 153 -32.53 -0.24 -21.88
N VAL A 154 -32.86 0.55 -22.91
CA VAL A 154 -34.01 1.42 -22.96
C VAL A 154 -35.25 0.53 -22.99
N ILE A 155 -35.80 0.20 -21.83
CA ILE A 155 -37.15 -0.32 -21.74
C ILE A 155 -38.12 0.81 -22.10
N SER A 156 -38.49 0.84 -23.39
CA SER A 156 -39.66 1.59 -23.84
C SER A 156 -40.89 0.86 -23.31
N ILE A 157 -41.67 1.53 -22.48
CA ILE A 157 -43.00 1.07 -22.08
C ILE A 157 -43.97 1.72 -23.07
N GLU A 158 -44.60 0.90 -23.92
CA GLU A 158 -45.85 1.26 -24.64
C GLU A 158 -47.07 1.09 -23.71
#